data_AF-A0A527HJA0-F1
#
_entry.id   AF-A0A527HJA0-F1
#
_cell.length_a   1.000
_cell.length_b   1.000
_cell.length_c   1.000
_cell.angle_alpha   90.00
_cell.angle_beta   90.00
_cell.angle_gamma   90.00
#
_symmetry.space_group_name_H-M   'P 1'
#
loop_
_entity.id
_entity.type
_entity.pdbx_description
1 polymer ?
#
loop_
_entity_poly.entity_id
_entity_poly.type
_entity_poly.pdbx_seq_one_letter_code
_entity_poly.pdbx_strand_id
1 'polypeptide(L)' 'MLDRKDASAGSAAQKTAHVRVHTGLKEALMNGDFLPGQRLVVRQLAEQYRTSAMPVREALRQLVSDEA' A
#
# COMPACT_ATOMS: atom_id res chain seq x y z
N MET A 1 -2.94 -22.95 23.40
CA MET A 1 -1.71 -22.15 23.56
C MET A 1 -0.80 -22.40 22.36
N LEU A 2 -0.82 -21.65 21.26
CA LEU A 2 -1.54 -20.42 20.95
C LEU A 2 -2.10 -20.46 19.50
N ASP A 3 -3.33 -20.02 19.18
CA ASP A 3 -4.60 -20.42 19.81
C ASP A 3 -5.76 -20.25 18.80
N ARG A 4 -6.43 -19.08 18.77
CA ARG A 4 -7.62 -18.74 17.96
C ARG A 4 -7.65 -17.22 17.72
N LYS A 5 -8.41 -16.77 16.69
CA LYS A 5 -8.56 -15.37 16.21
C LYS A 5 -7.29 -14.79 15.54
N ASP A 6 -7.34 -13.91 14.53
CA ASP A 6 -8.43 -13.07 13.99
C ASP A 6 -8.52 -13.10 12.46
N ALA A 7 -9.58 -13.69 11.89
CA ALA A 7 -9.81 -13.71 10.43
C ALA A 7 -10.85 -12.67 9.93
N SER A 8 -11.58 -11.99 10.82
CA SER A 8 -12.74 -11.15 10.45
C SER A 8 -12.64 -9.67 10.81
N ALA A 9 -11.67 -9.25 11.64
CA ALA A 9 -11.41 -7.82 11.91
C ALA A 9 -10.46 -7.18 10.87
N GLY A 10 -9.71 -7.99 10.13
CA GLY A 10 -8.69 -7.52 9.20
C GLY A 10 -9.25 -6.71 8.02
N SER A 11 -10.26 -7.23 7.33
CA SER A 11 -10.73 -6.73 6.02
C SER A 11 -10.97 -5.21 5.97
N ALA A 12 -11.63 -4.63 6.99
CA ALA A 12 -11.90 -3.19 7.04
C ALA A 12 -10.63 -2.36 7.28
N ALA A 13 -9.80 -2.72 8.27
CA ALA A 13 -8.55 -2.02 8.56
C ALA A 13 -7.53 -2.15 7.41
N GLN A 14 -7.50 -3.30 6.73
CA GLN A 14 -6.69 -3.49 5.53
C GLN A 14 -7.19 -2.65 4.35
N LYS A 15 -8.51 -2.52 4.14
CA LYS A 15 -9.07 -1.59 3.13
C LYS A 15 -8.63 -0.14 3.39
N THR A 16 -8.72 0.33 4.64
CA THR A 16 -8.28 1.69 4.99
C THR A 16 -6.77 1.88 4.83
N ALA A 17 -5.96 0.85 5.16
CA ALA A 17 -4.51 0.88 4.95
C ALA A 17 -4.15 0.94 3.46
N HIS A 18 -4.81 0.13 2.62
CA HIS A 18 -4.68 0.15 1.17
C HIS A 18 -4.97 1.54 0.59
N VAL A 19 -6.15 2.11 0.89
CA VAL A 19 -6.58 3.41 0.34
C VAL A 19 -5.60 4.53 0.74
N ARG A 20 -5.16 4.56 2.00
CA ARG A 20 -4.14 5.52 2.47
C ARG A 20 -2.82 5.43 1.71
N VAL A 21 -2.32 4.21 1.46
CA VAL A 21 -1.07 4.00 0.71
C VAL A 21 -1.25 4.41 -0.75
N HIS A 22 -2.39 4.08 -1.36
CA HIS A 22 -2.71 4.46 -2.73
C HIS A 22 -2.74 5.98 -2.91
N THR A 23 -3.49 6.71 -2.08
CA THR A 23 -3.55 8.17 -2.13
C THR A 23 -2.18 8.79 -1.91
N GLY A 24 -1.43 8.36 -0.90
CA GLY A 24 -0.10 8.90 -0.63
C GLY A 24 0.94 8.58 -1.70
N LEU A 25 0.82 7.46 -2.42
CA LEU A 25 1.65 7.16 -3.60
C LEU A 25 1.28 8.06 -4.79
N LYS A 26 -0.02 8.28 -5.02
CA LYS A 26 -0.54 9.11 -6.11
C LYS A 26 -0.15 10.59 -5.94
N GLU A 27 -0.26 11.11 -4.72
CA GLU A 27 0.20 12.46 -4.35
C GLU A 27 1.72 12.59 -4.56
N ALA A 28 2.51 11.63 -4.08
CA ALA A 28 3.97 11.64 -4.23
C ALA A 28 4.41 11.55 -5.71
N LEU A 29 3.73 10.77 -6.54
CA LEU A 29 3.94 10.79 -8.01
C LEU A 29 3.61 12.15 -8.62
N MET A 30 2.48 12.75 -8.25
CA MET A 30 2.06 14.07 -8.76
C MET A 30 3.00 15.21 -8.31
N ASN A 31 3.60 15.10 -7.13
CA ASN A 31 4.59 16.04 -6.61
C ASN A 31 5.98 15.88 -7.27
N GLY A 32 6.24 14.75 -7.95
CA GLY A 32 7.57 14.42 -8.47
C GLY A 32 8.52 13.83 -7.42
N ASP A 33 8.02 13.38 -6.26
CA ASP A 33 8.81 12.69 -5.23
C ASP A 33 9.39 11.35 -5.74
N PHE A 34 8.78 10.78 -6.79
CA PHE A 34 9.28 9.62 -7.51
C PHE A 34 9.65 9.96 -8.96
N LEU A 35 10.81 9.50 -9.41
CA LEU A 35 11.28 9.69 -10.78
C LEU A 35 10.66 8.65 -11.74
N PRO A 36 10.37 9.02 -13.00
CA PRO A 36 9.99 8.06 -14.04
C PRO A 36 11.03 6.94 -14.16
N GLY A 37 10.56 5.68 -14.11
CA GLY A 37 11.44 4.50 -14.13
C GLY A 37 12.12 4.17 -12.80
N GLN A 38 11.89 4.93 -11.72
CA GLN A 38 12.39 4.58 -10.39
C GLN A 38 11.77 3.27 -9.89
N ARG A 39 12.62 2.37 -9.36
CA ARG A 39 12.16 1.11 -8.79
C ARG A 39 11.51 1.33 -7.43
N LEU A 40 10.18 1.32 -7.40
CA LEU A 40 9.39 1.27 -6.17
C LEU A 40 9.51 -0.10 -5.49
N VAL A 41 10.01 -0.13 -4.25
CA VAL A 41 10.21 -1.38 -3.49
C VAL A 41 9.11 -1.54 -2.43
N VAL A 42 8.26 -2.55 -2.61
CA VAL A 42 7.11 -2.87 -1.72
C VAL A 42 7.48 -2.88 -0.24
N ARG A 43 8.67 -3.40 0.11
CA ARG A 43 9.12 -3.47 1.51
C ARG A 43 9.44 -2.08 2.09
N GLN A 44 10.17 -1.24 1.35
CA GLN A 44 10.52 0.11 1.81
C GLN A 44 9.25 0.97 1.95
N LEU A 45 8.32 0.84 1.00
CA LEU A 45 7.01 1.48 1.08
C LEU A 45 6.19 0.99 2.29
N ALA A 46 6.21 -0.32 2.59
CA ALA A 46 5.54 -0.86 3.78
C ALA A 46 6.11 -0.29 5.08
N GLU A 47 7.44 -0.17 5.17
CA GLU A 47 8.14 0.45 6.30
C GLU A 47 7.80 1.96 6.40
N GLN A 48 7.83 2.72 5.28
CA GLN A 48 7.50 4.14 5.20
C GLN A 48 6.04 4.46 5.60
N TYR A 49 5.07 3.72 5.05
CA TYR A 49 3.65 3.89 5.38
C TYR A 49 3.22 3.16 6.67
N ARG A 50 4.18 2.57 7.39
CA ARG A 50 4.00 1.81 8.65
C ARG A 50 2.87 0.78 8.57
N THR A 51 2.95 -0.08 7.57
CA THR A 51 1.92 -1.07 7.24
C THR A 51 2.55 -2.40 6.77
N SER A 52 1.73 -3.40 6.47
CA SER A 52 2.22 -4.69 5.97
C SER A 52 2.41 -4.68 4.45
N ALA A 53 3.18 -5.63 3.91
CA ALA A 53 3.49 -5.67 2.48
C ALA A 53 2.27 -5.92 1.57
N MET A 54 1.16 -6.46 2.09
CA MET A 54 -0.05 -6.75 1.32
C MET A 54 -0.81 -5.51 0.85
N PRO A 55 -1.27 -4.58 1.72
CA PRO A 55 -1.96 -3.36 1.29
C PRO A 55 -1.11 -2.47 0.38
N VAL A 56 0.22 -2.47 0.54
CA VAL A 56 1.13 -1.76 -0.38
C VAL A 56 1.14 -2.39 -1.77
N ARG A 57 1.23 -3.73 -1.85
CA ARG A 57 1.25 -4.45 -3.12
C ARG A 57 -0.08 -4.30 -3.86
N GLU A 58 -1.18 -4.18 -3.12
CA GLU A 58 -2.49 -3.88 -3.68
C GLU A 58 -2.62 -2.42 -4.14
N ALA A 59 -2.11 -1.48 -3.34
CA ALA A 59 -2.11 -0.06 -3.70
C ALA A 59 -1.31 0.20 -4.97
N LEU A 60 -0.14 -0.45 -5.11
CA LEU A 60 0.65 -0.38 -6.34
C LEU A 60 -0.07 -1.01 -7.55
N ARG A 61 -0.79 -2.13 -7.36
CA ARG A 61 -1.61 -2.72 -8.44
C ARG A 61 -2.74 -1.80 -8.87
N GLN A 62 -3.46 -1.21 -7.91
CA GLN A 62 -4.55 -0.29 -8.22
C GLN A 62 -4.02 0.99 -8.86
N LEU A 63 -2.89 1.53 -8.40
CA LEU A 63 -2.24 2.70 -8.98
C LEU A 63 -1.86 2.48 -10.45
N VAL A 64 -1.29 1.32 -10.79
CA VAL A 64 -1.01 0.91 -12.18
C VAL A 64 -2.28 0.68 -12.99
N SER A 65 -3.41 0.37 -12.35
CA SER A 65 -4.71 0.19 -13.01
C SER A 65 -5.48 1.51 -13.19
N ASP A 66 -5.21 2.51 -12.34
CA ASP A 66 -5.73 3.89 -12.42
C ASP A 66 -5.06 4.69 -13.57
N GLU A 67 -3.90 4.24 -14.08
CA GLU A 67 -3.13 4.84 -15.19
C GLU A 67 -3.24 4.04 -16.52
N ALA A 68 -4.20 3.11 -16.65
CA ALA A 68 -4.41 2.26 -17.84
C ALA A 68 -5.71 2.60 -18.61
#